data_AF-A0A850YQ80-F1
#
_entry.id   AF-A0A850YQ80-F1
#
_cell.length_a   1.000
_cell.length_b   1.000
_cell.length_c   1.000
_cell.angle_alpha   90.00
_cell.angle_beta   90.00
_cell.angle_gamma   90.00
#
_symmetry.space_group_name_H-M   'P 1'
#
loop_
_entity.id
_entity.type
_entity.pdbx_description
1 polymer ?
#
loop_
_entity_poly.entity_id
_entity_poly.type
_entity_poly.pdbx_seq_one_letter_code
_entity_poly.pdbx_strand_id
1 'polypeptide(L)'
;EVCRDKYDAVLPLVRLLLHHHKLVPFVAAVAELDLKDTQEANTIFRGNSLATRCVDEMMKIVGKHYLKVTLKPVIDEVGYPTETSLGLLSPPVVSLSENLRYYVDKVFREIVRSSISCPTLMCDVFYSLRHLAAKRFPNDPHVQYSAVSSFVFLRFFAVAVVSPHTFHLRPHHPDAQTSRTLTLISKAIQTLGSWGSLTKSKLSSFKETFMCEFFKTFQEEKFTESVKKFLDDVSSTESKEPSGVSEPVHLKEG
;
A
#
# COMPACT_ATOMS: atom_id res chain seq x y z
N GLU A 1 19.93 12.38 28.11
CA GLU A 1 18.52 12.03 27.88
C GLU A 1 18.43 11.06 26.71
N VAL A 2 17.99 9.83 26.95
CA VAL A 2 17.84 8.79 25.92
C VAL A 2 16.41 8.88 25.38
N CYS A 3 16.26 9.35 24.13
CA CYS A 3 15.04 9.41 23.30
C CYS A 3 13.74 9.92 23.99
N ARG A 4 13.39 11.19 23.75
CA ARG A 4 12.15 11.82 24.26
C ARG A 4 10.87 11.25 23.64
N ASP A 5 10.96 10.52 22.53
CA ASP A 5 9.82 9.83 21.93
C ASP A 5 10.22 8.41 21.54
N LYS A 6 9.42 7.41 21.92
CA LYS A 6 9.67 5.98 21.60
C LYS A 6 9.70 5.73 20.08
N TYR A 7 9.22 6.70 19.31
CA TYR A 7 9.03 6.63 17.87
C TYR A 7 10.23 7.12 17.05
N ASP A 8 11.07 8.01 17.61
CA ASP A 8 12.28 8.49 16.93
C ASP A 8 13.32 7.38 16.74
N ALA A 9 13.24 6.32 17.54
CA ALA A 9 14.14 5.18 17.48
C ALA A 9 13.79 4.16 16.37
N VAL A 10 12.57 4.19 15.81
CA VAL A 10 12.12 3.16 14.86
C VAL A 10 12.92 3.22 13.55
N LEU A 11 13.12 4.39 12.98
CA LEU A 11 13.87 4.53 11.73
C LEU A 11 15.34 4.09 11.87
N PRO A 12 16.11 4.53 12.89
CA PRO A 12 17.45 4.01 13.15
C PRO A 12 17.47 2.50 13.36
N LEU A 13 16.51 1.95 14.11
CA LEU A 13 16.39 0.51 14.37
C LEU A 13 16.15 -0.26 13.07
N VAL A 14 15.22 0.17 12.22
CA VAL A 14 14.95 -0.47 10.93
C VAL A 14 16.18 -0.44 10.04
N ARG A 15 16.89 0.70 9.96
CA ARG A 15 18.15 0.79 9.19
C ARG A 15 19.21 -0.19 9.68
N LEU A 16 19.39 -0.31 11.00
CA LEU A 16 20.32 -1.26 11.60
C LEU A 16 19.93 -2.72 11.29
N LEU A 17 18.65 -3.05 11.45
CA LEU A 17 18.12 -4.39 11.17
C LEU A 17 18.22 -4.77 9.69
N LEU A 18 18.02 -3.81 8.79
CA LEU A 18 18.23 -3.96 7.36
C LEU A 18 19.71 -4.25 7.04
N HIS A 19 20.62 -3.45 7.62
CA HIS A 19 22.07 -3.61 7.43
C HIS A 19 22.58 -5.00 7.86
N HIS A 20 22.00 -5.57 8.93
CA HIS A 20 22.39 -6.89 9.43
C HIS A 20 21.50 -8.05 8.94
N HIS A 21 20.58 -7.80 7.99
CA HIS A 21 19.64 -8.82 7.49
C HIS A 21 18.81 -9.51 8.59
N LYS A 22 18.47 -8.78 9.67
CA LYS A 22 17.68 -9.26 10.82
C LYS A 22 16.26 -8.70 10.86
N LEU A 23 15.84 -7.93 9.86
CA LEU A 23 14.54 -7.28 9.87
C LEU A 23 13.36 -8.28 9.88
N VAL A 24 13.35 -9.27 8.97
CA VAL A 24 12.27 -10.26 8.87
C VAL A 24 12.04 -10.99 10.19
N PRO A 25 13.04 -11.64 10.82
CA PRO A 25 12.83 -12.34 12.08
C PRO A 25 12.44 -11.39 13.23
N PHE A 26 12.96 -10.16 13.24
CA PHE A 26 12.58 -9.16 14.23
C PHE A 26 11.11 -8.76 14.10
N VAL A 27 10.67 -8.40 12.90
CA VAL A 27 9.28 -8.01 12.63
C VAL A 27 8.34 -9.16 12.94
N ALA A 28 8.69 -10.40 12.56
CA ALA A 28 7.90 -11.58 12.87
C ALA A 28 7.71 -11.78 14.38
N ALA A 29 8.78 -11.64 15.17
CA ALA A 29 8.73 -11.81 16.62
C ALA A 29 7.87 -10.73 17.30
N VAL A 30 8.04 -9.45 16.92
CA VAL A 30 7.24 -8.36 17.49
C VAL A 30 5.78 -8.44 17.04
N ALA A 31 5.53 -8.82 15.78
CA ALA A 31 4.18 -9.03 15.28
C ALA A 31 3.47 -10.19 15.99
N GLU A 32 4.17 -11.29 16.28
CA GLU A 32 3.58 -12.41 17.04
C GLU A 32 3.17 -11.97 18.46
N LEU A 33 3.95 -11.08 19.11
CA LEU A 33 3.57 -10.47 20.38
C LEU A 33 2.32 -9.60 20.24
N ASP A 34 2.29 -8.68 19.27
CA ASP A 34 1.13 -7.81 19.02
C ASP A 34 -0.16 -8.64 18.74
N LEU A 35 -0.03 -9.78 18.06
CA LEU A 35 -1.14 -10.66 17.74
C LEU A 35 -1.70 -11.43 18.95
N LYS A 36 -0.90 -11.68 19.99
CA LYS A 36 -1.38 -12.34 21.22
C LYS A 36 -2.44 -11.50 21.93
N ASP A 37 -2.27 -10.18 21.90
CA ASP A 37 -3.18 -9.23 22.52
C ASP A 37 -4.36 -8.85 21.61
N THR A 38 -4.30 -9.21 20.31
CA THR A 38 -5.36 -8.93 19.34
C THR A 38 -6.53 -9.91 19.52
N GLN A 39 -7.69 -9.40 19.92
CA GLN A 39 -8.91 -10.19 20.13
C GLN A 39 -9.76 -10.36 18.87
N GLU A 40 -9.78 -9.33 18.01
CA GLU A 40 -10.64 -9.30 16.83
C GLU A 40 -9.85 -9.43 15.53
N ALA A 41 -10.25 -10.36 14.68
CA ALA A 41 -9.75 -10.54 13.31
C ALA A 41 -9.75 -9.23 12.49
N ASN A 42 -10.76 -8.38 12.71
CA ASN A 42 -10.95 -7.13 11.98
C ASN A 42 -10.01 -6.00 12.42
N THR A 43 -9.25 -6.14 13.51
CA THR A 43 -8.34 -5.09 14.01
C THR A 43 -6.86 -5.41 13.78
N ILE A 44 -6.58 -6.57 13.18
CA ILE A 44 -5.22 -7.06 12.92
C ILE A 44 -4.38 -6.01 12.18
N PHE A 45 -3.23 -5.65 12.76
CA PHE A 45 -2.28 -4.68 12.22
C PHE A 45 -2.86 -3.30 11.82
N ARG A 46 -4.03 -2.93 12.37
CA ARG A 46 -4.62 -1.59 12.15
C ARG A 46 -4.13 -0.52 13.13
N GLY A 47 -3.46 -0.91 14.21
CA GLY A 47 -2.92 0.00 15.23
C GLY A 47 -1.54 0.59 14.89
N ASN A 48 -1.04 1.47 15.76
CA ASN A 48 0.31 2.05 15.68
C ASN A 48 1.30 1.31 16.60
N SER A 49 1.43 0.01 16.41
CA SER A 49 2.36 -0.84 17.17
C SER A 49 3.81 -0.72 16.68
N LEU A 50 4.76 -1.30 17.43
CA LEU A 50 6.15 -1.36 17.01
C LEU A 50 6.31 -2.15 15.70
N ALA A 51 5.62 -3.30 15.55
CA ALA A 51 5.69 -4.08 14.32
C ALA A 51 5.18 -3.28 13.11
N THR A 52 3.99 -2.67 13.23
CA THR A 52 3.40 -1.90 12.13
C THR A 52 4.28 -0.74 11.69
N ARG A 53 4.88 0.00 12.64
CA ARG A 53 5.81 1.09 12.33
C ARG A 53 7.12 0.62 11.71
N CYS A 54 7.65 -0.53 12.14
CA CYS A 54 8.85 -1.10 11.52
C CYS A 54 8.59 -1.47 10.05
N VAL A 55 7.42 -2.04 9.76
CA VAL A 55 7.00 -2.35 8.39
C VAL A 55 6.80 -1.06 7.59
N ASP A 56 6.17 -0.02 8.15
CA ASP A 56 5.99 1.28 7.48
C ASP A 56 7.33 1.92 7.07
N GLU A 57 8.31 1.96 7.96
CA GLU A 57 9.63 2.50 7.64
C GLU A 57 10.41 1.60 6.66
N MET A 58 10.30 0.27 6.79
CA MET A 58 10.89 -0.65 5.82
C MET A 58 10.33 -0.41 4.42
N MET A 59 9.01 -0.30 4.27
CA MET A 59 8.37 -0.08 2.98
C MET A 59 8.82 1.24 2.35
N LYS A 60 8.99 2.30 3.15
CA LYS A 60 9.52 3.59 2.66
C LYS A 60 10.96 3.48 2.15
N ILE A 61 11.81 2.70 2.83
CA ILE A 61 13.23 2.56 2.47
C ILE A 61 13.37 1.64 1.24
N VAL A 62 12.82 0.43 1.31
CA VAL A 62 13.02 -0.64 0.33
C VAL A 62 12.10 -0.48 -0.87
N GLY A 63 10.88 0.01 -0.65
CA GLY A 63 9.86 0.16 -1.68
C GLY A 63 9.94 1.45 -2.49
N LYS A 64 10.93 2.32 -2.27
CA LYS A 64 11.04 3.62 -2.94
C LYS A 64 11.06 3.51 -4.46
N HIS A 65 11.92 2.65 -5.01
CA HIS A 65 12.00 2.44 -6.46
C HIS A 65 10.71 1.83 -7.01
N TYR A 66 10.17 0.84 -6.30
CA TYR A 66 8.92 0.17 -6.63
C TYR A 66 7.75 1.15 -6.74
N LEU A 67 7.54 2.02 -5.73
CA LEU A 67 6.52 3.08 -5.80
C LEU A 67 6.71 4.03 -6.98
N LYS A 68 7.97 4.40 -7.25
CA LYS A 68 8.27 5.35 -8.32
C LYS A 68 7.89 4.76 -9.68
N VAL A 69 8.25 3.51 -9.95
CA VAL A 69 7.90 2.85 -11.22
C VAL A 69 6.38 2.65 -11.33
N THR A 70 5.71 2.24 -10.25
CA THR A 70 4.27 1.92 -10.27
C THR A 70 3.37 3.16 -10.31
N LEU A 71 3.64 4.18 -9.49
CA LEU A 71 2.67 5.28 -9.28
C LEU A 71 3.06 6.60 -9.95
N LYS A 72 4.35 6.86 -10.16
CA LYS A 72 4.79 8.17 -10.68
C LYS A 72 4.15 8.54 -12.02
N PRO A 73 4.04 7.64 -13.02
CA PRO A 73 3.43 7.99 -14.30
C PRO A 73 1.99 8.51 -14.15
N VAL A 74 1.19 7.85 -13.30
CA VAL A 74 -0.21 8.24 -13.09
C VAL A 74 -0.31 9.52 -12.25
N ILE A 75 0.56 9.70 -11.24
CA ILE A 75 0.59 10.91 -10.42
C ILE A 75 1.01 12.15 -11.23
N ASP A 76 1.96 11.99 -12.15
CA ASP A 76 2.39 13.08 -13.03
C ASP A 76 1.25 13.46 -13.98
N GLU A 77 0.54 12.48 -14.54
CA GLU A 77 -0.63 12.70 -15.40
C GLU A 77 -1.81 13.39 -14.69
N VAL A 78 -2.08 13.08 -13.41
CA VAL A 78 -3.11 13.77 -12.63
C VAL A 78 -2.79 15.27 -12.49
N GLY A 79 -1.51 15.62 -12.38
CA GLY A 79 -1.08 17.03 -12.31
C GLY A 79 -0.97 17.71 -13.67
N TYR A 80 -0.61 16.95 -14.70
CA TYR A 80 -0.38 17.44 -16.06
C TYR A 80 -1.01 16.45 -17.05
N PRO A 81 -2.34 16.53 -17.27
CA PRO A 81 -3.04 15.62 -18.16
C PRO A 81 -2.48 15.72 -19.58
N THR A 82 -2.22 14.57 -20.21
CA THR A 82 -1.76 14.53 -21.61
C THR A 82 -2.94 14.70 -22.57
N GLU A 83 -2.68 15.07 -23.83
CA GLU A 83 -3.71 15.13 -24.89
C GLU A 83 -4.54 13.84 -24.98
N THR A 84 -3.89 12.68 -24.83
CA THR A 84 -4.56 11.37 -24.81
C THR A 84 -5.48 11.23 -23.60
N SER A 85 -5.04 11.68 -22.42
CA SER A 85 -5.85 11.68 -21.20
C SER A 85 -7.04 12.62 -21.35
N LEU A 86 -6.83 13.82 -21.90
CA LEU A 86 -7.88 14.82 -22.12
C LEU A 86 -8.99 14.29 -23.05
N GLY A 87 -8.65 13.47 -24.04
CA GLY A 87 -9.64 12.80 -24.90
C GLY A 87 -10.43 11.68 -24.23
N LEU A 88 -9.91 11.09 -23.15
CA LEU A 88 -10.58 10.05 -22.34
C LEU A 88 -11.34 10.62 -21.13
N LEU A 89 -11.00 11.84 -20.72
CA LEU A 89 -11.63 12.55 -19.62
C LEU A 89 -12.86 13.30 -20.13
N SER A 90 -13.93 13.25 -19.36
CA SER A 90 -15.13 14.03 -19.65
C SER A 90 -14.85 15.53 -19.45
N PRO A 91 -15.52 16.43 -20.20
CA PRO A 91 -15.39 17.87 -20.01
C PRO A 91 -15.59 18.25 -18.54
N PRO A 92 -14.95 19.33 -18.03
CA PRO A 92 -15.03 19.72 -16.62
C PRO A 92 -16.47 19.99 -16.12
N VAL A 93 -17.40 20.19 -17.04
CA VAL A 93 -18.84 20.41 -16.80
C VAL A 93 -19.62 19.10 -16.65
N VAL A 94 -19.12 17.97 -17.17
CA VAL A 94 -19.92 16.74 -17.40
C VAL A 94 -19.82 15.73 -16.27
N SER A 95 -18.64 15.41 -15.69
CA SER A 95 -18.58 14.87 -14.31
C SER A 95 -17.16 14.72 -13.73
N LEU A 96 -16.93 15.27 -12.52
CA LEU A 96 -15.74 14.98 -11.69
C LEU A 96 -15.60 13.47 -11.40
N SER A 97 -16.71 12.75 -11.42
CA SER A 97 -16.81 11.33 -11.08
C SER A 97 -16.21 10.40 -12.13
N GLU A 98 -16.41 10.68 -13.42
CA GLU A 98 -15.85 9.86 -14.49
C GLU A 98 -14.33 10.03 -14.58
N ASN A 99 -13.86 11.25 -14.39
CA ASN A 99 -12.42 11.56 -14.34
C ASN A 99 -11.75 10.88 -13.15
N LEU A 100 -12.41 10.88 -11.98
CA LEU A 100 -11.94 10.12 -10.81
C LEU A 100 -11.91 8.61 -11.10
N ARG A 101 -12.94 8.08 -11.77
CA ARG A 101 -13.02 6.65 -12.12
C ARG A 101 -11.85 6.23 -13.01
N TYR A 102 -11.54 7.03 -14.03
CA TYR A 102 -10.41 6.80 -14.92
C TYR A 102 -9.09 6.67 -14.14
N TYR A 103 -8.78 7.63 -13.28
CA TYR A 103 -7.54 7.60 -12.51
C TYR A 103 -7.49 6.48 -11.48
N VAL A 104 -8.61 6.17 -10.82
CA VAL A 104 -8.69 5.07 -9.84
C VAL A 104 -8.46 3.72 -10.54
N ASP A 105 -9.12 3.47 -11.66
CA ASP A 105 -8.90 2.24 -12.45
C ASP A 105 -7.45 2.13 -12.91
N LYS A 106 -6.88 3.23 -13.42
CA LYS A 106 -5.49 3.27 -13.88
C LYS A 106 -4.50 2.98 -12.75
N VAL A 107 -4.61 3.67 -11.61
CA VAL A 107 -3.76 3.41 -10.43
C VAL A 107 -3.92 1.96 -9.97
N PHE A 108 -5.15 1.46 -9.88
CA PHE A 108 -5.40 0.10 -9.45
C PHE A 108 -4.75 -0.94 -10.37
N ARG A 109 -4.92 -0.79 -11.69
CA ARG A 109 -4.31 -1.67 -12.69
C ARG A 109 -2.78 -1.66 -12.61
N GLU A 110 -2.16 -0.50 -12.47
CA GLU A 110 -0.70 -0.41 -12.30
C GLU A 110 -0.23 -1.13 -11.03
N ILE A 111 -0.96 -0.97 -9.92
CA ILE A 111 -0.64 -1.68 -8.66
C ILE A 111 -0.70 -3.20 -8.86
N VAL A 112 -1.82 -3.74 -9.36
CA VAL A 112 -1.98 -5.20 -9.53
C VAL A 112 -0.94 -5.78 -10.48
N ARG A 113 -0.62 -5.09 -11.57
CA ARG A 113 0.38 -5.54 -12.55
C ARG A 113 1.81 -5.48 -12.02
N SER A 114 2.04 -4.72 -10.95
CA SER A 114 3.37 -4.52 -10.38
C SER A 114 3.82 -5.62 -9.40
N SER A 115 3.00 -6.64 -9.11
CA SER A 115 3.32 -7.71 -8.15
C SER A 115 4.68 -8.38 -8.38
N ILE A 116 5.12 -8.48 -9.64
CA ILE A 116 6.39 -9.10 -10.02
C ILE A 116 7.59 -8.24 -9.58
N SER A 117 7.44 -6.91 -9.60
CA SER A 117 8.48 -5.95 -9.25
C SER A 117 8.53 -5.62 -7.76
N CYS A 118 7.69 -6.27 -6.93
CA CYS A 118 7.70 -6.07 -5.49
C CYS A 118 9.05 -6.56 -4.90
N PRO A 119 9.75 -5.75 -4.10
CA PRO A 119 11.04 -6.13 -3.52
C PRO A 119 10.95 -7.41 -2.68
N THR A 120 11.91 -8.32 -2.84
CA THR A 120 11.94 -9.63 -2.16
C THR A 120 11.79 -9.51 -0.64
N LEU A 121 12.48 -8.55 -0.02
CA LEU A 121 12.38 -8.32 1.42
C LEU A 121 10.97 -7.89 1.87
N MET A 122 10.23 -7.14 1.05
CA MET A 122 8.83 -6.83 1.33
C MET A 122 7.99 -8.11 1.26
N CYS A 123 8.23 -8.96 0.24
CA CYS A 123 7.55 -10.23 0.08
C CYS A 123 7.76 -11.17 1.29
N ASP A 124 8.99 -11.27 1.79
CA ASP A 124 9.32 -12.09 2.96
C ASP A 124 8.60 -11.63 4.23
N VAL A 125 8.55 -10.31 4.44
CA VAL A 125 7.81 -9.72 5.58
C VAL A 125 6.32 -9.98 5.43
N PHE A 126 5.74 -9.76 4.24
CA PHE A 126 4.32 -9.99 4.00
C PHE A 126 3.93 -11.47 4.13
N TYR A 127 4.77 -12.39 3.64
CA TYR A 127 4.60 -13.82 3.84
C TYR A 127 4.56 -14.17 5.34
N SER A 128 5.53 -13.65 6.11
CA SER A 128 5.59 -13.89 7.55
C SER A 128 4.34 -13.37 8.27
N LEU A 129 3.91 -12.13 7.98
CA LEU A 129 2.72 -11.53 8.58
C LEU A 129 1.44 -12.28 8.21
N ARG A 130 1.33 -12.72 6.95
CA ARG A 130 0.21 -13.55 6.46
C ARG A 130 0.12 -14.86 7.22
N HIS A 131 1.26 -15.54 7.40
CA HIS A 131 1.30 -16.82 8.10
C HIS A 131 0.95 -16.67 9.59
N LEU A 132 1.50 -15.64 10.25
CA LEU A 132 1.16 -15.33 11.65
C LEU A 132 -0.32 -15.01 11.83
N ALA A 133 -0.90 -14.24 10.90
CA ALA A 133 -2.32 -13.90 10.89
C ALA A 133 -3.21 -15.16 10.74
N ALA A 134 -2.86 -16.05 9.80
CA ALA A 134 -3.57 -17.31 9.58
C ALA A 134 -3.47 -18.25 10.80
N LYS A 135 -2.29 -18.32 11.44
CA LYS A 135 -2.07 -19.11 12.67
C LYS A 135 -2.90 -18.59 13.85
N ARG A 136 -3.04 -17.27 13.99
CA ARG A 136 -3.82 -16.65 15.08
C ARG A 136 -5.32 -16.82 14.89
N PHE A 137 -5.82 -16.72 13.65
CA PHE A 137 -7.24 -16.79 13.33
C PHE A 137 -7.52 -17.89 12.29
N PRO A 138 -7.35 -19.19 12.64
CA PRO A 138 -7.48 -20.29 11.68
C PRO A 138 -8.91 -20.46 11.14
N ASN A 139 -9.91 -19.97 11.88
CA ASN A 139 -11.33 -20.04 11.50
C ASN A 139 -11.75 -18.93 10.52
N ASP A 140 -10.90 -17.94 10.25
CA ASP A 140 -11.20 -16.84 9.32
C ASP A 140 -10.13 -16.78 8.20
N PRO A 141 -10.39 -17.42 7.05
CA PRO A 141 -9.43 -17.46 5.94
C PRO A 141 -9.22 -16.09 5.28
N HIS A 142 -10.03 -15.07 5.58
CA HIS A 142 -9.88 -13.72 5.02
C HIS A 142 -8.85 -12.89 5.80
N VAL A 143 -8.58 -13.22 7.06
CA VAL A 143 -7.66 -12.48 7.93
C VAL A 143 -6.24 -12.45 7.35
N GLN A 144 -5.79 -13.55 6.74
CA GLN A 144 -4.46 -13.63 6.14
C GLN A 144 -4.27 -12.59 5.01
N TYR A 145 -5.32 -12.35 4.20
CA TYR A 145 -5.29 -11.37 3.11
C TYR A 145 -5.46 -9.95 3.65
N SER A 146 -6.36 -9.77 4.63
CA SER A 146 -6.57 -8.50 5.31
C SER A 146 -5.28 -7.96 5.95
N ALA A 147 -4.50 -8.84 6.58
CA ALA A 147 -3.22 -8.50 7.21
C ALA A 147 -2.25 -7.87 6.21
N VAL A 148 -2.00 -8.52 5.08
CA VAL A 148 -1.09 -8.01 4.04
C VAL A 148 -1.67 -6.77 3.35
N SER A 149 -2.96 -6.81 3.02
CA SER A 149 -3.62 -5.71 2.30
C SER A 149 -3.60 -4.40 3.08
N SER A 150 -3.70 -4.48 4.41
CA SER A 150 -3.61 -3.30 5.30
C SER A 150 -2.25 -2.60 5.20
N PHE A 151 -1.17 -3.30 4.91
CA PHE A 151 0.13 -2.69 4.69
C PHE A 151 0.25 -2.15 3.27
N VAL A 152 0.02 -3.01 2.28
CA VAL A 152 0.32 -2.70 0.88
C VAL A 152 -0.61 -1.61 0.32
N PHE A 153 -1.92 -1.74 0.52
CA PHE A 153 -2.86 -0.76 -0.01
C PHE A 153 -3.02 0.44 0.92
N LEU A 154 -3.23 0.22 2.21
CA LEU A 154 -3.63 1.31 3.12
C LEU A 154 -2.43 2.12 3.63
N ARG A 155 -1.30 1.48 3.98
CA ARG A 155 -0.13 2.16 4.58
C ARG A 155 0.96 2.51 3.58
N PHE A 156 0.94 1.91 2.39
CA PHE A 156 1.97 2.11 1.38
C PHE A 156 1.44 2.84 0.14
N PHE A 157 0.68 2.18 -0.73
CA PHE A 157 0.22 2.80 -1.99
C PHE A 157 -0.70 3.99 -1.74
N ALA A 158 -1.73 3.86 -0.90
CA ALA A 158 -2.65 4.96 -0.65
C ALA A 158 -1.97 6.17 0.01
N VAL A 159 -1.04 5.94 0.93
CA VAL A 159 -0.27 7.02 1.58
C VAL A 159 0.64 7.70 0.56
N ALA A 160 1.24 6.94 -0.36
CA ALA A 160 2.05 7.48 -1.45
C ALA A 160 1.22 8.30 -2.46
N VAL A 161 -0.03 7.90 -2.72
CA VAL A 161 -0.93 8.67 -3.60
C VAL A 161 -1.38 9.98 -2.95
N VAL A 162 -1.74 9.99 -1.66
CA VAL A 162 -2.22 11.22 -1.00
C VAL A 162 -1.08 12.21 -0.72
N SER A 163 0.13 11.70 -0.42
CA SER A 163 1.30 12.51 -0.07
C SER A 163 2.50 12.18 -0.98
N PRO A 164 2.42 12.44 -2.30
CA PRO A 164 3.43 12.00 -3.26
C PRO A 164 4.80 12.65 -3.04
N HIS A 165 4.85 13.85 -2.44
CA HIS A 165 6.10 14.54 -2.13
C HIS A 165 6.92 13.79 -1.07
N THR A 166 6.27 13.22 -0.05
CA THR A 166 6.93 12.48 1.04
C THR A 166 7.63 11.21 0.53
N PHE A 167 7.15 10.66 -0.60
CA PHE A 167 7.72 9.49 -1.26
C PHE A 167 8.60 9.86 -2.46
N HIS A 168 8.91 11.14 -2.66
CA HIS A 168 9.70 11.66 -3.79
C HIS A 168 9.11 11.30 -5.17
N LEU A 169 7.80 11.15 -5.26
CA LEU A 169 7.09 10.91 -6.53
C LEU A 169 6.94 12.21 -7.32
N ARG A 170 6.87 13.35 -6.62
CA ARG A 170 6.90 14.71 -7.20
C ARG A 170 7.90 15.62 -6.50
N PRO A 171 8.49 16.60 -7.21
CA PRO A 171 9.45 17.55 -6.62
C PRO A 171 8.77 18.62 -5.75
N HIS A 172 7.52 18.98 -6.06
CA HIS A 172 6.78 20.04 -5.39
C HIS A 172 5.41 19.57 -4.90
N HIS A 173 4.88 20.28 -3.89
CA HIS A 173 3.53 20.05 -3.40
C HIS A 173 2.50 20.28 -4.52
N PRO A 174 1.47 19.41 -4.64
CA PRO A 174 0.37 19.65 -5.55
C PRO A 174 -0.42 20.89 -5.19
N ASP A 175 -0.97 21.56 -6.21
CA ASP A 175 -1.98 22.60 -6.02
C ASP A 175 -3.24 22.01 -5.36
N ALA A 176 -4.15 22.87 -4.92
CA ALA A 176 -5.34 22.46 -4.17
C ALA A 176 -6.24 21.50 -4.95
N GLN A 177 -6.36 21.68 -6.27
CA GLN A 177 -7.20 20.83 -7.11
C GLN A 177 -6.56 19.45 -7.29
N THR A 178 -5.27 19.40 -7.64
CA THR A 178 -4.52 18.15 -7.75
C THR A 178 -4.51 17.38 -6.42
N SER A 179 -4.30 18.07 -5.30
CA SER A 179 -4.32 17.47 -3.96
C SER A 179 -5.68 16.85 -3.62
N ARG A 180 -6.78 17.53 -4.00
CA ARG A 180 -8.14 17.01 -3.82
C ARG A 180 -8.36 15.74 -4.63
N THR A 181 -7.96 15.74 -5.91
CA THR A 181 -8.08 14.57 -6.79
C THR A 181 -7.28 13.39 -6.26
N LEU A 182 -6.01 13.60 -5.89
CA LEU A 182 -5.15 12.57 -5.30
C LEU A 182 -5.72 12.02 -3.98
N THR A 183 -6.31 12.87 -3.16
CA THR A 183 -6.99 12.43 -1.92
C THR A 183 -8.17 11.52 -2.22
N LEU A 184 -8.99 11.84 -3.23
CA LEU A 184 -10.11 11.01 -3.64
C LEU A 184 -9.64 9.67 -4.22
N ILE A 185 -8.59 9.69 -5.06
CA ILE A 185 -7.98 8.47 -5.60
C ILE A 185 -7.45 7.60 -4.44
N SER A 186 -6.70 8.18 -3.51
CA SER A 186 -6.17 7.48 -2.34
C SER A 186 -7.27 6.82 -1.53
N LYS A 187 -8.35 7.55 -1.20
CA LYS A 187 -9.51 6.99 -0.48
C LYS A 187 -10.14 5.83 -1.24
N ALA A 188 -10.31 5.97 -2.56
CA ALA A 188 -10.85 4.89 -3.38
C ALA A 188 -9.94 3.65 -3.35
N ILE A 189 -8.63 3.82 -3.52
CA ILE A 189 -7.66 2.72 -3.43
C ILE A 189 -7.65 2.07 -2.04
N GLN A 190 -7.80 2.83 -0.96
CA GLN A 190 -7.93 2.29 0.41
C GLN A 190 -9.19 1.42 0.54
N THR A 191 -10.32 1.89 0.04
CA THR A 191 -11.58 1.13 0.05
C THR A 191 -11.46 -0.14 -0.79
N LEU A 192 -10.90 -0.04 -1.98
CA LEU A 192 -10.72 -1.16 -2.90
C LEU A 192 -9.74 -2.22 -2.34
N GLY A 193 -8.65 -1.77 -1.71
CA GLY A 193 -7.66 -2.64 -1.07
C GLY A 193 -8.11 -3.18 0.29
N SER A 194 -9.10 -2.59 0.94
CA SER A 194 -9.65 -3.14 2.18
C SER A 194 -10.38 -4.45 1.87
N TRP A 195 -9.70 -5.58 2.13
CA TRP A 195 -10.22 -6.91 1.83
C TRP A 195 -11.61 -7.12 2.46
N GLY A 196 -12.61 -7.46 1.63
CA GLY A 196 -14.00 -7.61 2.04
C GLY A 196 -14.84 -6.31 2.10
N SER A 197 -14.27 -5.13 1.82
CA SER A 197 -15.00 -3.85 1.80
C SER A 197 -15.97 -3.72 0.63
N LEU A 198 -15.75 -4.47 -0.46
CA LEU A 198 -16.62 -4.49 -1.63
C LEU A 198 -17.75 -5.52 -1.54
N THR A 199 -17.87 -6.23 -0.41
CA THR A 199 -19.02 -7.12 -0.17
C THR A 199 -20.32 -6.30 -0.18
N LYS A 200 -21.39 -6.88 -0.75
CA LYS A 200 -22.70 -6.21 -0.89
C LYS A 200 -23.20 -5.58 0.42
N SER A 201 -22.91 -6.22 1.57
CA SER A 201 -23.26 -5.76 2.92
C SER A 201 -22.52 -4.50 3.39
N LYS A 202 -21.24 -4.31 3.05
CA LYS A 202 -20.48 -3.11 3.44
C LYS A 202 -20.70 -1.94 2.50
N LEU A 203 -21.02 -2.21 1.23
CA LEU A 203 -21.34 -1.15 0.28
C LEU A 203 -22.62 -0.38 0.68
N SER A 204 -23.65 -1.08 1.16
CA SER A 204 -24.87 -0.41 1.66
C SER A 204 -24.63 0.47 2.89
N SER A 205 -23.45 0.40 3.52
CA SER A 205 -23.06 1.25 4.66
C SER A 205 -22.39 2.56 4.24
N PHE A 206 -22.09 2.78 2.96
CA PHE A 206 -21.60 4.08 2.52
C PHE A 206 -22.72 5.11 2.64
N LYS A 207 -22.43 6.20 3.36
CA LYS A 207 -23.38 7.29 3.63
C LYS A 207 -23.77 8.08 2.37
N GLU A 208 -23.02 7.96 1.29
CA GLU A 208 -23.22 8.73 0.05
C GLU A 208 -23.56 7.82 -1.14
N THR A 209 -24.76 7.99 -1.71
CA THR A 209 -25.28 7.20 -2.85
C THR A 209 -24.34 7.24 -4.06
N PHE A 210 -23.70 8.39 -4.29
CA PHE A 210 -22.73 8.56 -5.38
C PHE A 210 -21.50 7.65 -5.20
N MET A 211 -20.95 7.53 -3.99
CA MET A 211 -19.83 6.62 -3.72
C MET A 211 -20.24 5.16 -3.86
N CYS A 212 -21.47 4.81 -3.46
CA CYS A 212 -22.03 3.47 -3.72
C CYS A 212 -22.01 3.12 -5.20
N GLU A 213 -22.53 3.99 -6.06
CA GLU A 213 -22.57 3.75 -7.51
C GLU A 213 -21.17 3.70 -8.13
N PHE A 214 -20.27 4.58 -7.69
CA PHE A 214 -18.87 4.55 -8.09
C PHE A 214 -18.23 3.19 -7.79
N PHE A 215 -18.31 2.69 -6.55
CA PHE A 215 -17.70 1.41 -6.18
C PHE A 215 -18.42 0.19 -6.75
N LYS A 216 -19.73 0.28 -7.09
CA LYS A 216 -20.44 -0.79 -7.82
C LYS A 216 -19.79 -1.08 -9.18
N THR A 217 -19.22 -0.08 -9.85
CA THR A 217 -18.51 -0.30 -11.11
C THR A 217 -17.21 -1.10 -10.95
N PHE A 218 -16.66 -1.15 -9.73
CA PHE A 218 -15.48 -1.94 -9.39
C PHE A 218 -15.82 -3.28 -8.70
N GLN A 219 -17.11 -3.65 -8.60
CA GLN A 219 -17.57 -4.91 -7.99
C GLN A 219 -17.43 -6.15 -8.89
N GLU A 220 -16.76 -6.04 -10.03
CA GLU A 220 -16.52 -7.22 -10.87
C GLU A 220 -15.73 -8.28 -10.06
N GLU A 221 -16.14 -9.55 -10.12
CA GLU A 221 -15.42 -10.67 -9.48
C GLU A 221 -13.93 -10.65 -9.86
N LYS A 222 -13.65 -10.22 -11.09
CA LYS A 222 -12.33 -9.98 -11.66
C LYS A 222 -11.45 -9.06 -10.82
N PHE A 223 -12.02 -8.05 -10.16
CA PHE A 223 -11.28 -7.13 -9.29
C PHE A 223 -10.80 -7.84 -8.03
N THR A 224 -11.71 -8.55 -7.36
CA THR A 224 -11.39 -9.28 -6.12
C THR A 224 -10.37 -10.38 -6.41
N GLU A 225 -10.50 -11.08 -7.52
CA GLU A 225 -9.54 -12.08 -7.98
C GLU A 225 -8.18 -11.46 -8.30
N SER A 226 -8.15 -10.30 -8.96
CA SER A 226 -6.93 -9.54 -9.24
C SER A 226 -6.20 -9.10 -7.97
N VAL A 227 -6.93 -8.58 -6.98
CA VAL A 227 -6.36 -8.23 -5.66
C VAL A 227 -5.83 -9.48 -4.97
N LYS A 228 -6.61 -10.57 -4.96
CA LYS A 228 -6.19 -11.83 -4.33
C LYS A 228 -4.90 -12.33 -4.92
N LYS A 229 -4.83 -12.41 -6.25
CA LYS A 229 -3.63 -12.80 -6.99
C LYS A 229 -2.45 -11.89 -6.67
N PHE A 230 -2.66 -10.58 -6.67
CA PHE A 230 -1.63 -9.62 -6.28
C PHE A 230 -1.12 -9.90 -4.86
N LEU A 231 -2.02 -10.07 -3.89
CA LEU A 231 -1.66 -10.36 -2.49
C LEU A 231 -0.93 -11.69 -2.36
N ASP A 232 -1.34 -12.73 -3.11
CA ASP A 232 -0.63 -14.01 -3.18
C ASP A 232 0.79 -13.84 -3.74
N ASP A 233 0.93 -13.13 -4.86
CA ASP A 233 2.21 -12.92 -5.55
C ASP A 233 3.22 -12.07 -4.73
N VAL A 234 2.73 -11.12 -3.90
CA VAL A 234 3.58 -10.28 -3.03
C VAL A 234 3.72 -10.83 -1.61
N SER A 235 3.08 -11.96 -1.29
CA SER A 235 3.26 -12.65 -0.01
C SER A 235 3.68 -14.09 -0.20
N SER A 236 4.40 -14.38 -1.28
CA SER A 236 5.07 -15.66 -1.53
C SER A 236 6.59 -15.50 -1.37
N THR A 237 7.24 -16.57 -0.93
CA THR A 237 8.70 -16.66 -0.75
C THR A 237 9.41 -17.27 -1.96
N GLU A 238 8.74 -17.35 -3.11
CA GLU A 238 9.42 -17.78 -4.34
C GLU A 238 10.50 -16.76 -4.67
N SER A 239 11.75 -17.20 -4.57
CA SER A 239 12.96 -16.42 -4.76
C SER A 239 12.99 -15.80 -6.15
N LYS A 240 12.47 -14.58 -6.27
CA LYS A 240 12.74 -13.68 -7.39
C LYS A 240 14.15 -13.14 -7.21
N GLU A 241 15.15 -13.93 -7.60
CA GLU A 241 16.54 -13.49 -7.77
C GLU A 241 16.56 -12.27 -8.73
N PRO A 242 16.98 -11.08 -8.30
CA PRO A 242 17.44 -10.07 -9.23
C PRO A 242 18.90 -10.38 -9.57
N SER A 243 19.12 -10.81 -10.81
CA SER A 243 20.45 -10.79 -11.39
C SER A 243 20.96 -9.35 -11.45
N GLY A 244 22.02 -9.07 -10.70
CA GLY A 244 22.98 -8.02 -11.06
C GLY A 244 23.07 -6.79 -10.15
N VAL A 245 24.27 -6.67 -9.56
CA VAL A 245 24.97 -5.46 -9.08
C VAL A 245 24.57 -4.94 -7.70
N SER A 246 25.26 -5.51 -6.70
CA SER A 246 25.57 -4.85 -5.43
C SER A 246 26.55 -3.71 -5.71
N GLU A 247 26.09 -2.46 -5.71
CA GLU A 247 26.98 -1.33 -5.52
C GLU A 247 27.14 -1.07 -4.01
N PRO A 248 28.38 -1.05 -3.48
CA PRO A 248 28.62 -0.73 -2.09
C PRO A 248 28.28 0.73 -1.81
N VAL A 249 27.44 0.95 -0.79
CA VAL A 249 27.10 2.27 -0.28
C VAL A 249 28.36 2.90 0.34
N HIS A 250 29.01 3.78 -0.40
CA HIS A 250 30.03 4.66 0.16
C HIS A 250 29.36 5.75 1.01
N LEU A 251 29.52 5.65 2.34
CA LEU A 251 29.31 6.77 3.24
C LEU A 251 30.45 7.77 3.01
N LYS A 252 30.13 8.96 2.48
CA LYS A 252 31.04 10.11 2.55
C LYS A 252 30.92 10.72 3.94
N GLU A 253 31.97 10.55 4.74
CA GLU A 253 32.25 11.47 5.85
C GLU A 253 32.73 12.81 5.27
N GLY A 254 32.20 13.90 5.81
CA GLY A 254 32.49 15.28 5.44
C GLY A 254 31.56 16.21 6.19
#